data_AF-A0A843H816-F1
#
_entry.id   AF-A0A843H816-F1
#
_cell.length_a   1.000
_cell.length_b   1.000
_cell.length_c   1.000
_cell.angle_alpha   90.00
_cell.angle_beta   90.00
_cell.angle_gamma   90.00
#
_symmetry.space_group_name_H-M   'P 1'
#
loop_
_entity.id
_entity.type
_entity.pdbx_description
1 polymer ?
#
loop_
_entity_poly.entity_id
_entity_poly.type
_entity_poly.pdbx_seq_one_letter_code
_entity_poly.pdbx_strand_id
1 'polypeptide(L)'
;MDEYEIATSRTSIHLRITMVGDDMDVIIAGGEKHIGCVGIISDNSYLINTIKGHREDEIVLSLAKKLASLTDRTIVIKAGIHFDNITKAEIKSILENTEEMLKIIESHL
;
A
#
# COMPACT_ATOMS: atom_id res chain seq x y z
N MET A 1 -14.19 -7.66 -4.12
CA MET A 1 -13.60 -6.43 -3.57
C MET A 1 -13.56 -6.66 -2.09
N ASP A 2 -12.36 -6.78 -1.56
CA ASP A 2 -12.12 -7.15 -0.18
C ASP A 2 -11.54 -5.95 0.55
N GLU A 3 -12.00 -5.71 1.77
CA GLU A 3 -11.60 -4.57 2.59
C GLU A 3 -11.05 -5.06 3.93
N TYR A 4 -9.94 -4.47 4.34
CA TYR A 4 -9.24 -4.78 5.58
C TYR A 4 -8.92 -3.49 6.32
N GLU A 5 -8.97 -3.56 7.64
CA GLU A 5 -8.48 -2.51 8.53
C GLU A 5 -7.31 -3.07 9.32
N ILE A 6 -6.18 -2.38 9.26
CA ILE A 6 -4.94 -2.74 9.94
C ILE A 6 -4.71 -1.71 11.05
N ALA A 7 -4.49 -2.23 12.26
CA ALA A 7 -4.50 -1.50 13.52
C ALA A 7 -5.89 -0.92 13.90
N THR A 8 -6.10 -0.66 15.19
CA THR A 8 -7.35 -0.13 15.75
C THR A 8 -7.16 1.23 16.45
N SER A 9 -6.02 1.88 16.21
CA SER A 9 -5.67 3.18 16.78
C SER A 9 -6.09 4.34 15.86
N ARG A 10 -5.79 5.58 16.25
CA ARG A 10 -5.96 6.78 15.40
C ARG A 10 -5.30 6.64 14.02
N THR A 11 -4.26 5.82 13.90
CA THR A 11 -3.51 5.61 12.67
C THR A 11 -3.94 4.35 11.93
N SER A 12 -5.22 3.99 11.99
CA SER A 12 -5.72 2.82 11.28
C SER A 12 -5.53 2.99 9.77
N ILE A 13 -5.08 1.92 9.14
CA ILE A 13 -4.85 1.86 7.69
C ILE A 13 -5.91 0.95 7.09
N HIS A 14 -6.58 1.43 6.06
CA HIS A 14 -7.53 0.66 5.28
C HIS A 14 -6.86 0.18 4.00
N LEU A 15 -6.93 -1.13 3.79
CA LEU A 15 -6.52 -1.78 2.56
C LEU A 15 -7.78 -2.22 1.80
N ARG A 16 -7.87 -1.90 0.52
CA ARG A 16 -8.91 -2.40 -0.37
C ARG A 16 -8.27 -3.08 -1.56
N ILE A 17 -8.70 -4.30 -1.84
CA ILE A 17 -8.21 -5.11 -2.96
C ILE A 17 -9.37 -5.40 -3.90
N THR A 18 -9.17 -5.14 -5.18
CA THR A 18 -10.10 -5.49 -6.25
C THR A 18 -9.38 -6.34 -7.28
N MET A 19 -9.85 -7.57 -7.48
CA MET A 19 -9.36 -8.43 -8.55
C MET A 19 -9.84 -7.89 -9.90
N VAL A 20 -8.93 -7.86 -10.88
CA VAL A 20 -9.18 -7.46 -12.27
C VAL A 20 -8.75 -8.63 -13.16
N GLY A 21 -9.62 -9.64 -13.28
CA GLY A 21 -9.19 -10.93 -13.80
C GLY A 21 -8.17 -11.56 -12.85
N ASP A 22 -6.98 -11.89 -13.37
CA ASP A 22 -5.87 -12.40 -12.57
C ASP A 22 -5.02 -11.27 -11.94
N ASP A 23 -5.20 -10.01 -12.38
CA ASP A 23 -4.49 -8.83 -11.88
C ASP A 23 -5.18 -8.23 -10.64
N MET A 24 -4.53 -7.24 -10.01
CA MET A 24 -5.03 -6.59 -8.80
C MET A 24 -4.95 -5.07 -8.83
N ASP A 25 -6.00 -4.44 -8.31
CA ASP A 25 -6.01 -3.03 -7.92
C ASP A 25 -6.10 -2.90 -6.39
N VAL A 26 -5.07 -2.29 -5.81
CA VAL A 26 -4.89 -2.16 -4.36
C VAL A 26 -4.90 -0.70 -3.96
N ILE A 27 -5.70 -0.35 -2.95
CA ILE A 27 -5.73 0.98 -2.34
C ILE A 27 -5.31 0.86 -0.89
N ILE A 28 -4.33 1.66 -0.48
CA ILE A 28 -3.86 1.83 0.90
C ILE A 28 -4.22 3.25 1.33
N ALA A 29 -5.08 3.39 2.35
CA ALA A 29 -5.58 4.69 2.77
C ALA A 29 -5.59 4.84 4.30
N GLY A 30 -5.26 6.02 4.81
CA GLY A 30 -5.34 6.33 6.23
C GLY A 30 -5.59 7.82 6.47
N GLY A 31 -6.46 8.15 7.42
CA GLY A 31 -6.82 9.54 7.72
C GLY A 31 -7.46 10.27 6.54
N GLU A 32 -6.96 11.45 6.18
CA GLU A 32 -7.44 12.17 4.98
C GLU A 32 -6.94 11.48 3.71
N LYS A 33 -7.89 11.05 2.87
CA LYS A 33 -7.62 10.18 1.74
C LYS A 33 -7.38 10.99 0.47
N HIS A 34 -6.17 10.94 -0.05
CA HIS A 34 -5.78 11.41 -1.39
C HIS A 34 -4.94 10.35 -2.10
N ILE A 35 -4.41 10.63 -3.28
CA ILE A 35 -3.39 9.77 -3.92
C ILE A 35 -2.04 10.47 -3.76
N GLY A 36 -1.20 9.94 -2.88
CA GLY A 36 0.15 10.46 -2.62
C GLY A 36 1.23 9.68 -3.37
N CYS A 37 0.99 8.41 -3.67
CA CYS A 37 1.89 7.56 -4.43
C CYS A 37 1.12 6.50 -5.23
N VAL A 38 1.64 6.14 -6.41
CA VAL A 38 1.17 5.02 -7.22
C VAL A 38 2.34 4.10 -7.58
N GLY A 39 2.17 2.81 -7.39
CA GLY A 39 3.07 1.75 -7.83
C GLY A 39 2.40 0.85 -8.85
N ILE A 40 3.13 0.42 -9.87
CA ILE A 40 2.72 -0.61 -10.83
C ILE A 40 3.78 -1.71 -10.77
N ILE A 41 3.36 -2.94 -10.52
CA ILE A 41 4.21 -4.13 -10.42
C ILE A 41 3.81 -5.08 -11.54
N SER A 42 4.78 -5.60 -12.29
CA SER A 42 4.56 -6.58 -13.37
C SER A 42 5.90 -7.17 -13.82
N ASP A 43 5.93 -8.45 -14.20
CA ASP A 43 7.08 -9.13 -14.82
C ASP A 43 8.40 -8.93 -14.07
N ASN A 44 8.41 -9.17 -12.74
CA ASN A 44 9.58 -8.98 -11.88
C ASN A 44 10.17 -7.55 -11.91
N SER A 45 9.34 -6.56 -12.25
CA SER A 45 9.68 -5.15 -12.31
C SER A 45 8.62 -4.29 -11.62
N TYR A 46 8.97 -3.03 -11.34
CA TYR A 46 8.02 -2.07 -10.80
C TYR A 46 8.34 -0.62 -11.21
N LEU A 47 7.29 0.18 -11.34
CA LEU A 47 7.34 1.63 -11.53
C LEU A 47 6.66 2.31 -10.34
N ILE A 48 7.26 3.38 -9.82
CA ILE A 48 6.72 4.15 -8.70
C ILE A 48 6.71 5.62 -9.06
N ASN A 49 5.57 6.26 -8.80
CA ASN A 49 5.40 7.69 -8.96
C ASN A 49 4.81 8.31 -7.69
N THR A 50 5.59 9.17 -7.06
CA THR A 50 5.23 9.89 -5.83
C THR A 50 4.81 11.30 -6.19
N ILE A 51 3.63 11.71 -5.74
CA ILE A 51 3.17 13.09 -5.91
C ILE A 51 4.07 14.03 -5.10
N LYS A 52 4.40 15.21 -5.65
CA LYS A 52 5.31 16.15 -4.98
C LYS A 52 4.79 16.52 -3.59
N GLY A 53 5.64 16.36 -2.57
CA GLY A 53 5.31 16.68 -1.17
C GLY A 53 4.84 15.47 -0.35
N HIS A 54 4.58 14.35 -1.00
CA HIS A 54 4.15 13.10 -0.39
C HIS A 54 5.34 12.17 -0.03
N ARG A 55 5.04 11.12 0.74
CA ARG A 55 6.02 10.19 1.34
C ARG A 55 5.54 8.72 1.39
N GLU A 56 4.39 8.44 0.80
CA GLU A 56 3.78 7.11 0.75
C GLU A 56 4.60 6.12 -0.10
N ASP A 57 5.62 6.60 -0.81
CA ASP A 57 6.55 5.81 -1.60
C ASP A 57 7.38 4.83 -0.77
N GLU A 58 7.64 5.13 0.50
CA GLU A 58 8.34 4.19 1.39
C GLU A 58 7.55 2.87 1.55
N ILE A 59 6.23 2.97 1.72
CA ILE A 59 5.32 1.81 1.84
C ILE A 59 5.20 1.14 0.47
N VAL A 60 4.90 1.90 -0.58
CA VAL A 60 4.65 1.36 -1.92
C VAL A 60 5.90 0.66 -2.47
N LEU A 61 7.10 1.22 -2.27
CA LEU A 61 8.36 0.61 -2.72
C LEU A 61 8.68 -0.68 -1.97
N SER A 62 8.40 -0.72 -0.66
CA SER A 62 8.61 -1.93 0.13
C SER A 62 7.74 -3.08 -0.37
N LEU A 63 6.44 -2.81 -0.58
CA LEU A 63 5.50 -3.79 -1.13
C LEU A 63 5.88 -4.19 -2.56
N ALA A 64 6.17 -3.21 -3.43
CA ALA A 64 6.47 -3.47 -4.84
C ALA A 64 7.70 -4.37 -5.02
N LYS A 65 8.76 -4.15 -4.23
CA LYS A 65 9.97 -5.00 -4.26
C LYS A 65 9.68 -6.45 -3.93
N LYS A 66 8.78 -6.70 -2.97
CA LYS A 66 8.41 -8.06 -2.55
C LYS A 66 7.50 -8.70 -3.58
N LEU A 67 6.41 -8.02 -3.94
CA LEU A 67 5.41 -8.53 -4.87
C LEU A 67 5.99 -8.84 -6.26
N ALA A 68 6.90 -8.00 -6.77
CA ALA A 68 7.57 -8.24 -8.05
C ALA A 68 8.28 -9.61 -8.09
N SER A 69 8.82 -10.07 -6.96
CA SER A 69 9.52 -11.36 -6.88
C SER A 69 8.60 -12.56 -6.62
N LEU A 70 7.30 -12.33 -6.36
CA LEU A 70 6.37 -13.36 -5.90
C LEU A 70 5.33 -13.76 -6.95
N THR A 71 5.10 -12.92 -7.95
CA THR A 71 4.06 -13.16 -8.94
C THR A 71 4.39 -12.51 -10.29
N ASP A 72 3.89 -13.12 -11.37
CA ASP A 72 3.89 -12.54 -12.71
C ASP A 72 2.62 -11.71 -12.99
N ARG A 73 1.67 -11.66 -12.04
CA ARG A 73 0.44 -10.86 -12.16
C ARG A 73 0.75 -9.37 -12.09
N THR A 74 -0.06 -8.55 -12.78
CA THR A 74 0.03 -7.09 -12.66
C THR A 74 -0.68 -6.61 -11.40
N ILE A 75 -0.01 -5.80 -10.60
CA ILE A 75 -0.58 -5.20 -9.39
C ILE A 75 -0.41 -3.68 -9.45
N VAL A 76 -1.50 -2.95 -9.32
CA VAL A 76 -1.49 -1.49 -9.15
C VAL A 76 -1.75 -1.17 -7.68
N ILE A 77 -0.84 -0.42 -7.06
CA ILE A 77 -0.98 0.04 -5.68
C ILE A 77 -1.15 1.56 -5.68
N LYS A 78 -2.21 2.08 -5.07
CA LYS A 78 -2.40 3.51 -4.80
C LYS A 78 -2.35 3.72 -3.29
N ALA A 79 -1.49 4.62 -2.84
CA ALA A 79 -1.35 4.93 -1.42
C ALA A 79 -1.60 6.42 -1.15
N GLY A 80 -2.31 6.70 -0.06
CA GLY A 80 -2.53 8.04 0.44
C GLY A 80 -2.86 8.03 1.93
N ILE A 81 -1.95 8.57 2.72
CA ILE A 81 -2.03 8.49 4.18
C ILE A 81 -1.71 9.87 4.73
N HIS A 82 -2.69 10.51 5.37
CA HIS A 82 -2.49 11.81 6.00
C HIS A 82 -3.18 11.87 7.35
N PHE A 83 -2.37 12.11 8.38
CA PHE A 83 -2.84 12.33 9.74
C PHE A 83 -2.24 13.63 10.25
N ASP A 84 -3.09 14.55 10.70
CA ASP A 84 -2.62 15.81 11.24
C ASP A 84 -1.74 15.62 12.48
N ASN A 85 -0.63 16.34 12.53
CA ASN A 85 0.32 16.30 13.64
C ASN A 85 0.81 14.87 13.96
N ILE A 86 0.97 14.03 12.93
CA ILE A 86 1.47 12.67 13.10
C ILE A 86 2.86 12.68 13.75
N THR A 87 3.04 11.85 14.76
CA THR A 87 4.31 11.70 15.47
C THR A 87 5.22 10.68 14.77
N LYS A 88 6.52 10.73 15.07
CA LYS A 88 7.47 9.73 14.55
C LYS A 88 7.15 8.30 14.99
N ALA A 89 6.60 8.13 16.20
CA ALA A 89 6.21 6.82 16.72
C ALA A 89 5.00 6.25 15.94
N GLU A 90 4.03 7.11 15.63
CA GLU A 90 2.89 6.77 14.78
C GLU A 90 3.33 6.44 13.34
N ILE A 91 4.23 7.23 12.73
CA ILE A 91 4.81 6.90 11.42
C ILE A 91 5.49 5.53 11.45
N LYS A 92 6.30 5.26 12.48
CA LYS A 92 6.97 3.97 12.65
C LYS A 92 5.98 2.82 12.74
N SER A 93 4.89 3.00 13.49
CA SER A 93 3.82 1.99 13.60
C SER A 93 3.14 1.74 12.26
N ILE A 94 2.88 2.78 11.45
CA ILE A 94 2.33 2.61 10.10
C ILE A 94 3.30 1.84 9.20
N LEU A 95 4.58 2.16 9.25
CA LEU A 95 5.60 1.45 8.47
C LEU A 95 5.73 -0.02 8.89
N GLU A 96 5.64 -0.32 10.19
CA GLU A 96 5.63 -1.69 10.71
C GLU A 96 4.41 -2.50 10.22
N ASN A 97 3.29 -1.85 9.95
CA ASN A 97 2.11 -2.50 9.37
C ASN A 97 2.29 -2.92 7.90
N THR A 98 3.35 -2.48 7.23
CA THR A 98 3.63 -2.85 5.82
C THR A 98 3.76 -4.36 5.63
N GLU A 99 4.33 -5.06 6.61
CA GLU A 99 4.46 -6.53 6.57
C GLU A 99 3.10 -7.23 6.60
N GLU A 100 2.15 -6.70 7.37
CA GLU A 100 0.79 -7.23 7.42
C GLU A 100 0.03 -6.92 6.13
N MET A 101 0.20 -5.72 5.57
CA MET A 101 -0.34 -5.37 4.25
C MET A 101 0.15 -6.34 3.18
N LEU A 102 1.45 -6.68 3.20
CA LEU A 102 2.04 -7.62 2.26
C LEU A 102 1.37 -8.99 2.34
N LYS A 103 1.25 -9.57 3.55
CA LYS A 103 0.59 -10.88 3.74
C LYS A 103 -0.85 -10.90 3.24
N ILE A 104 -1.60 -9.81 3.46
CA ILE A 104 -2.98 -9.71 2.98
C ILE A 104 -3.00 -9.65 1.45
N ILE A 105 -2.10 -8.90 0.81
CA ILE A 105 -2.01 -8.86 -0.66
C ILE A 105 -1.61 -10.25 -1.19
N GLU A 106 -0.62 -10.90 -0.56
CA GLU A 106 -0.15 -12.23 -0.91
C GLU A 106 -1.24 -13.30 -0.83
N SER A 107 -2.19 -13.19 0.10
CA SER A 107 -3.29 -14.14 0.21
C SER A 107 -4.29 -14.11 -0.96
N HIS A 108 -4.14 -13.16 -1.87
CA HIS A 108 -4.96 -13.04 -3.09
C HIS A 108 -4.19 -13.44 -4.36
N LEU A 109 -2.88 -13.69 -4.27
CA LEU A 109 -2.05 -14.17 -5.38
C LEU A 109 -2.40 -15.62 -5.76
#